data_AF-A0A7W7ZZL0-F1
#
_entry.id   AF-A0A7W7ZZL0-F1
#
_cell.length_a   1.000
_cell.length_b   1.000
_cell.length_c   1.000
_cell.angle_alpha   90.00
_cell.angle_beta   90.00
_cell.angle_gamma   90.00
#
_symmetry.space_group_name_H-M   'P 1'
#
loop_
_entity.id
_entity.type
_entity.pdbx_description
1 polymer ?
#
loop_
_entity_poly.entity_id
_entity_poly.type
_entity_poly.pdbx_seq_one_letter_code
_entity_poly.pdbx_strand_id
1 'polypeptide(L)'
;MTMKLSDIPDHEGFAAPVLPDGELARSSSAFTRAFIGYQAACSCGWADRRRFPPTPEGAKEAEGRWYTHVAPLLAAAPPSWLVVKSNLLCEQIVNLAADRPLAALTLLAQVESWQRTLLDQAVAGAKAAGASWADVGEAMGITKQAAHERFRTHVGPQ
;
A
#
# COMPACT_ATOMS: atom_id res chain seq x y z
N MET A 1 -0.81 21.74 -1.99
CA MET A 1 -1.88 20.82 -1.58
C MET A 1 -1.27 19.47 -1.28
N THR A 2 -1.71 18.79 -0.22
CA THR A 2 -1.24 17.43 0.15
C THR A 2 -2.23 16.39 -0.36
N MET A 3 -1.73 15.27 -0.86
CA MET A 3 -2.52 14.16 -1.39
C MET A 3 -2.34 12.93 -0.50
N LYS A 4 -3.43 12.25 -0.16
CA LYS A 4 -3.42 11.07 0.73
C LYS A 4 -4.31 9.98 0.16
N LEU A 5 -3.88 8.74 0.32
CA LEU A 5 -4.65 7.55 0.02
C LEU A 5 -4.59 6.64 1.24
N SER A 6 -5.75 6.30 1.80
CA SER A 6 -5.84 5.54 3.06
C SER A 6 -5.18 4.16 2.99
N ASP A 7 -5.15 3.57 1.80
CA ASP A 7 -4.58 2.23 1.55
C ASP A 7 -3.05 2.24 1.57
N ILE A 8 -2.42 3.41 1.41
CA ILE A 8 -0.96 3.61 1.40
C ILE A 8 -0.59 4.83 2.27
N PRO A 9 -0.78 4.75 3.60
CA PRO A 9 -0.69 5.91 4.49
C PRO A 9 0.71 6.55 4.53
N ASP A 10 1.77 5.77 4.26
CA ASP A 10 3.17 6.23 4.29
C ASP A 10 3.62 6.92 2.99
N HIS A 11 2.69 7.15 2.05
CA HIS A 11 2.96 7.73 0.73
C HIS A 11 2.26 9.07 0.52
N GLU A 12 2.20 9.96 1.52
CA GLU A 12 1.67 11.32 1.38
C GLU A 12 2.36 12.08 0.23
N GLY A 13 1.53 12.61 -0.67
CA GLY A 13 1.97 13.32 -1.87
C GLY A 13 1.92 14.82 -1.73
N PHE A 14 2.79 15.50 -2.49
CA PHE A 14 2.91 16.95 -2.51
C PHE A 14 3.06 17.45 -3.94
N ALA A 15 2.25 18.44 -4.32
CA ALA A 15 2.66 19.40 -5.35
C ALA A 15 3.54 20.46 -4.67
N ALA A 16 4.83 20.13 -4.49
CA ALA A 16 5.76 20.92 -3.69
C ALA A 16 6.19 22.18 -4.46
N PRO A 17 6.05 23.39 -3.89
CA PRO A 17 6.63 24.60 -4.47
C PRO A 17 8.15 24.48 -4.60
N VAL A 18 8.66 24.89 -5.77
CA VAL A 18 10.08 25.02 -6.07
C VAL A 18 10.47 26.47 -5.79
N LEU A 19 11.33 26.68 -4.81
CA LEU A 19 11.85 28.01 -4.47
C LEU A 19 12.86 28.50 -5.53
N PRO A 20 13.17 29.82 -5.60
CA PRO A 20 14.10 30.37 -6.59
C PRO A 20 15.52 29.78 -6.55
N ASP A 21 15.96 29.32 -5.38
CA ASP A 21 17.22 28.59 -5.17
C ASP A 21 17.15 27.10 -5.59
N GLY A 22 15.97 26.64 -6.01
CA GLY A 22 15.71 25.27 -6.42
C GLY A 22 15.33 24.33 -5.29
N GLU A 23 15.22 24.81 -4.05
CA GLU A 23 14.78 24.01 -2.90
C GLU A 23 13.32 23.56 -3.06
N LEU A 24 13.04 22.32 -2.68
CA LEU A 24 11.68 21.78 -2.62
C LEU A 24 11.09 21.99 -1.24
N ALA A 25 10.06 22.82 -1.19
CA ALA A 25 9.40 23.08 0.06
C ALA A 25 8.21 22.11 0.22
N ARG A 26 8.44 21.01 0.94
CA ARG A 26 7.47 19.91 1.13
C ARG A 26 6.44 20.19 2.24
N SER A 27 6.11 21.46 2.47
CA SER A 27 5.19 21.90 3.52
C SER A 27 4.18 22.92 3.00
N SER A 28 3.03 23.02 3.66
CA SER A 28 2.02 24.05 3.38
C SER A 28 2.50 25.47 3.70
N SER A 29 3.49 25.65 4.58
CA SER A 29 4.06 26.96 4.89
C SER A 29 4.84 27.58 3.72
N ALA A 30 5.27 26.76 2.76
CA ALA A 30 6.00 27.20 1.58
C ALA A 30 5.20 28.09 0.62
N PHE A 31 3.87 27.93 0.61
CA PHE A 31 2.98 28.68 -0.28
C PHE A 31 2.89 30.18 0.08
N THR A 32 3.50 30.60 1.19
CA THR A 32 3.64 32.02 1.59
C THR A 32 4.88 32.70 0.98
N ARG A 33 5.77 31.95 0.32
CA ARG A 33 6.99 32.46 -0.32
C ARG A 33 6.80 32.56 -1.82
N ALA A 34 7.57 33.43 -2.48
CA ALA A 34 7.69 33.40 -3.93
C ALA A 34 8.28 32.06 -4.36
N PHE A 35 7.63 31.39 -5.32
CA PHE A 35 8.07 30.12 -5.89
C PHE A 35 8.00 30.20 -7.42
N ILE A 36 8.87 29.44 -8.08
CA ILE A 36 9.05 29.48 -9.54
C ILE A 36 8.41 28.31 -10.26
N GLY A 37 7.78 27.38 -9.51
CA GLY A 37 7.08 26.24 -10.08
C GLY A 37 6.66 25.20 -9.05
N TYR A 38 6.15 24.08 -9.53
CA TYR A 38 5.80 22.91 -8.73
C TYR A 38 6.65 21.70 -9.13
N GLN A 39 6.87 20.81 -8.17
CA GLN A 39 7.42 19.48 -8.41
C GLN A 39 6.64 18.46 -7.59
N ALA A 40 6.32 17.32 -8.20
CA ALA A 40 5.68 16.23 -7.48
C ALA A 40 6.68 15.59 -6.52
N ALA A 41 6.27 15.39 -5.27
CA ALA A 41 7.07 14.71 -4.26
C ALA A 41 6.20 13.77 -3.41
N CYS A 42 6.83 12.82 -2.74
CA CYS A 42 6.21 11.85 -1.85
C CYS A 42 6.99 11.75 -0.54
N SER A 43 6.30 11.48 0.58
CA SER A 43 6.90 11.27 1.90
C SER A 43 7.91 10.12 1.93
N CYS A 44 7.81 9.15 1.02
CA CYS A 44 8.79 8.07 0.87
C CYS A 44 10.14 8.51 0.27
N GLY A 45 10.30 9.81 -0.01
CA GLY A 45 11.54 10.38 -0.56
C GLY A 45 11.55 10.54 -2.08
N TRP A 46 10.57 9.96 -2.78
CA TRP A 46 10.43 10.15 -4.23
C TRP A 46 10.14 11.61 -4.59
N ALA A 47 10.75 12.07 -5.68
CA ALA A 47 10.44 13.34 -6.32
C ALA A 47 10.51 13.15 -7.84
N ASP A 48 9.53 13.70 -8.56
CA ASP A 48 9.56 13.66 -10.03
C ASP A 48 10.73 14.51 -10.54
N ARG A 49 11.32 14.13 -11.67
CA ARG A 49 12.41 14.89 -12.31
C ARG A 49 11.90 16.18 -12.97
N ARG A 50 10.63 16.24 -13.32
CA ARG A 50 10.00 17.37 -14.01
C ARG A 50 9.65 18.48 -13.02
N ARG A 51 9.64 19.71 -13.51
CA ARG A 51 9.13 20.90 -12.82
C ARG A 51 8.03 21.48 -13.69
N PHE A 52 6.99 21.99 -13.03
CA PHE A 52 5.80 22.53 -13.66
C PHE A 52 5.69 24.02 -13.36
N PRO A 53 5.07 24.82 -14.25
CA PRO A 53 4.89 26.25 -14.04
C PRO A 53 4.16 26.57 -12.72
N PRO A 54 4.33 27.77 -12.14
CA PRO A 54 3.64 28.20 -10.93
C PRO A 54 2.19 28.61 -11.23
N THR A 55 1.43 27.72 -11.87
CA THR A 55 0.02 27.92 -12.25
C THR A 55 -0.85 26.81 -11.65
N PRO A 56 -2.18 27.00 -11.56
CA PRO A 56 -3.10 25.94 -11.14
C PRO A 56 -2.97 24.65 -11.98
N GLU A 57 -2.70 24.79 -13.28
CA GLU A 57 -2.47 23.68 -14.20
C GLU A 57 -1.18 22.93 -13.85
N GLY A 58 -0.09 23.67 -13.59
CA GLY A 58 1.17 23.07 -13.16
C GLY A 58 1.08 22.35 -11.81
N ALA A 59 0.24 22.85 -10.90
CA ALA A 59 -0.08 22.14 -9.65
C ALA A 59 -0.79 20.82 -9.93
N LYS A 60 -1.85 20.82 -10.77
CA LYS A 60 -2.57 19.60 -11.17
C LYS A 60 -1.68 18.59 -11.90
N GLU A 61 -0.77 19.06 -12.75
CA GLU A 61 0.19 18.18 -13.40
C GLU A 61 1.11 17.50 -12.39
N ALA A 62 1.65 18.26 -11.42
CA ALA A 62 2.45 17.70 -10.33
C ALA A 62 1.66 16.67 -9.49
N GLU A 63 0.39 16.94 -9.20
CA GLU A 63 -0.50 15.98 -8.54
C GLU A 63 -0.66 14.69 -9.36
N GLY A 64 -0.92 14.80 -10.66
CA GLY A 64 -1.04 13.65 -11.57
C GLY A 64 0.23 12.79 -11.63
N ARG A 65 1.42 13.41 -11.53
CA ARG A 65 2.68 12.67 -11.44
C ARG A 65 2.79 11.87 -10.15
N TRP A 66 2.32 12.40 -9.02
CA TRP A 66 2.26 11.64 -7.77
C TRP A 66 1.31 10.45 -7.88
N TYR A 67 0.11 10.62 -8.46
CA TYR A 67 -0.81 9.49 -8.71
C TYR A 67 -0.17 8.39 -9.58
N THR A 68 0.59 8.78 -10.61
CA THR A 68 1.34 7.83 -11.45
C THR A 68 2.41 7.08 -10.63
N HIS A 69 3.09 7.78 -9.73
CA HIS A 69 4.11 7.17 -8.86
C HIS A 69 3.51 6.15 -7.89
N VAL A 70 2.38 6.46 -7.26
CA VAL A 70 1.77 5.59 -6.25
C VAL A 70 0.85 4.50 -6.81
N ALA A 71 0.47 4.56 -8.09
CA ALA A 71 -0.37 3.55 -8.73
C ALA A 71 0.07 2.09 -8.49
N PRO A 72 1.34 1.70 -8.67
CA PRO A 72 1.77 0.32 -8.38
C PRO A 72 1.69 -0.04 -6.89
N LEU A 73 1.93 0.93 -6.00
CA LEU A 73 1.85 0.73 -4.55
C LEU A 73 0.40 0.52 -4.10
N LEU A 74 -0.52 1.35 -4.64
CA LEU A 74 -1.95 1.22 -4.39
C LEU A 74 -2.50 -0.11 -4.91
N ALA A 75 -2.05 -0.56 -6.08
CA ALA A 75 -2.48 -1.84 -6.65
C ALA A 75 -2.01 -3.05 -5.81
N ALA A 76 -0.88 -2.94 -5.11
CA ALA A 76 -0.34 -3.98 -4.24
C ALA A 76 -0.88 -3.92 -2.81
N ALA A 77 -1.41 -2.77 -2.37
CA ALA A 77 -1.89 -2.59 -1.01
C ALA A 77 -3.30 -3.16 -0.81
N PRO A 78 -3.58 -3.82 0.34
CA PRO A 78 -4.93 -4.16 0.70
C PRO A 78 -5.75 -2.89 0.98
N PRO A 79 -7.06 -2.86 0.66
CA PRO A 79 -7.92 -1.75 1.02
C PRO A 79 -7.91 -1.51 2.54
N SER A 80 -7.65 -0.28 2.95
CA SER A 80 -7.52 0.14 4.35
C SER A 80 -8.73 -0.21 5.21
N TRP A 81 -9.95 -0.08 4.66
CA TRP A 81 -11.17 -0.46 5.37
C TRP A 81 -11.20 -1.95 5.74
N LEU A 82 -10.58 -2.81 4.92
CA LEU A 82 -10.52 -4.25 5.16
C LEU A 82 -9.46 -4.57 6.21
N VAL A 83 -8.32 -3.88 6.17
CA VAL A 83 -7.28 -3.95 7.23
C VAL A 83 -7.87 -3.55 8.58
N VAL A 84 -8.62 -2.45 8.65
CA VAL A 84 -9.29 -2.00 9.89
C VAL A 84 -10.23 -3.07 10.43
N LYS A 85 -11.05 -3.71 9.57
CA LYS A 85 -11.94 -4.79 9.99
C LYS A 85 -11.18 -6.03 10.49
N SER A 86 -10.06 -6.37 9.84
CA SER A 86 -9.20 -7.47 10.28
C SER A 86 -8.62 -7.21 11.67
N ASN A 87 -8.11 -6.01 11.92
CA ASN A 87 -7.57 -5.62 13.22
C ASN A 87 -8.66 -5.64 14.30
N LEU A 88 -9.84 -5.10 13.99
CA LEU A 88 -10.99 -5.14 14.90
C LEU A 88 -11.41 -6.58 15.23
N LEU A 89 -11.43 -7.49 14.25
CA LEU A 89 -11.71 -8.90 14.49
C LEU A 89 -10.67 -9.53 15.43
N CYS A 90 -9.38 -9.26 15.22
CA CYS A 90 -8.31 -9.73 16.09
C CYS A 90 -8.52 -9.24 17.54
N GLU A 91 -8.79 -7.95 17.74
CA GLU A 91 -9.07 -7.37 19.06
C GLU A 91 -10.30 -8.02 19.72
N GLN A 92 -11.36 -8.25 18.96
CA GLN A 92 -12.57 -8.92 19.45
C GLN A 92 -12.32 -10.37 19.85
N ILE A 93 -11.49 -11.09 19.10
CA ILE A 93 -11.09 -12.46 19.45
C ILE A 93 -10.25 -12.47 20.73
N VAL A 94 -9.35 -11.51 20.92
CA VAL A 94 -8.56 -11.35 22.16
C VAL A 94 -9.49 -11.17 23.36
N ASN A 95 -10.47 -10.28 23.25
CA ASN A 95 -11.46 -10.07 24.31
C ASN A 95 -12.31 -11.33 24.56
N LEU A 96 -12.75 -12.01 23.49
CA LEU A 96 -13.50 -13.26 23.60
C LEU A 96 -12.68 -14.36 24.27
N ALA A 97 -11.38 -14.44 24.02
CA ALA A 97 -10.49 -15.43 24.62
C ALA A 97 -10.34 -15.20 26.14
N ALA A 98 -10.33 -13.94 26.59
CA ALA A 98 -10.30 -13.60 28.00
C ALA A 98 -11.61 -14.00 28.73
N ASP A 99 -12.76 -13.79 28.09
CA ASP A 99 -14.07 -14.02 28.71
C ASP A 99 -14.60 -15.45 28.53
N ARG A 100 -14.36 -16.05 27.36
CA ARG A 100 -14.95 -17.33 26.89
C ARG A 100 -13.94 -18.11 26.03
N PRO A 101 -12.88 -18.68 26.62
CA PRO A 101 -11.76 -19.27 25.88
C PRO A 101 -12.16 -20.41 24.94
N LEU A 102 -13.10 -21.30 25.34
CA LEU A 102 -13.57 -22.36 24.45
C LEU A 102 -14.34 -21.83 23.23
N ALA A 103 -15.09 -20.73 23.39
CA ALA A 103 -15.78 -20.09 22.27
C ALA A 103 -14.77 -19.43 21.31
N ALA A 104 -13.71 -18.82 21.86
CA ALA A 104 -12.62 -18.28 21.05
C ALA A 104 -11.90 -19.37 20.26
N LEU A 105 -11.64 -20.54 20.86
CA LEU A 105 -11.05 -21.68 20.14
C LEU A 105 -11.93 -22.16 18.98
N THR A 106 -13.24 -22.26 19.19
CA THR A 106 -14.18 -22.62 18.10
C THR A 106 -14.12 -21.61 16.95
N LEU A 107 -14.12 -20.30 17.27
CA LEU A 107 -14.02 -19.26 16.25
C LEU A 107 -12.67 -19.28 15.53
N LEU A 108 -11.57 -19.43 16.25
CA LEU A 108 -10.22 -19.51 15.67
C LEU A 108 -10.04 -20.73 14.77
N ALA A 109 -10.58 -21.90 15.16
CA ALA A 109 -10.57 -23.10 14.33
C ALA A 109 -11.38 -22.89 13.04
N GLN A 110 -12.50 -22.14 13.12
CA GLN A 110 -13.24 -21.74 11.93
C GLN A 110 -12.37 -20.82 11.06
N VAL A 111 -11.78 -19.75 11.61
CA VAL A 111 -10.86 -18.84 10.91
C VAL A 111 -9.75 -19.58 10.17
N GLU A 112 -9.06 -20.51 10.83
CA GLU A 112 -7.98 -21.28 10.22
C GLU A 112 -8.45 -22.08 8.99
N SER A 113 -9.64 -22.68 9.06
CA SER A 113 -10.21 -23.51 8.00
C SER A 113 -10.42 -22.74 6.69
N TRP A 114 -11.09 -21.58 6.72
CA TRP A 114 -11.30 -20.78 5.50
C TRP A 114 -10.09 -19.94 5.14
N GLN A 115 -9.27 -19.51 6.09
CA GLN A 115 -8.03 -18.77 5.82
C GLN A 115 -7.06 -19.56 4.94
N ARG A 116 -6.89 -20.87 5.20
CA ARG A 116 -6.05 -21.74 4.37
C ARG A 116 -6.55 -21.78 2.93
N THR A 117 -7.84 -21.98 2.75
CA THR A 117 -8.47 -22.04 1.42
C THR A 117 -8.34 -20.72 0.66
N LEU A 118 -8.59 -19.59 1.32
CA LEU A 118 -8.44 -18.26 0.72
C LEU A 118 -6.98 -17.96 0.36
N LEU A 119 -6.02 -18.43 1.16
CA LEU A 119 -4.59 -18.23 0.88
C LEU A 119 -4.18 -18.98 -0.39
N ASP A 120 -4.61 -20.23 -0.55
CA ASP A 120 -4.34 -21.02 -1.76
C ASP A 120 -4.96 -20.37 -3.00
N GLN A 121 -6.21 -19.87 -2.89
CA GLN A 121 -6.88 -19.13 -3.96
C GLN A 121 -6.16 -17.83 -4.33
N ALA A 122 -5.70 -17.06 -3.35
CA ALA A 122 -4.97 -15.81 -3.57
C ALA A 122 -3.63 -16.06 -4.27
N VAL A 123 -2.89 -17.11 -3.87
CA VAL A 123 -1.64 -17.49 -4.53
C VAL A 123 -1.90 -17.95 -5.97
N ALA A 124 -2.92 -18.79 -6.20
CA ALA A 124 -3.30 -19.20 -7.54
C ALA A 124 -3.69 -18.00 -8.43
N GLY A 125 -4.47 -17.06 -7.88
CA GLY A 125 -4.83 -15.81 -8.56
C GLY A 125 -3.60 -14.95 -8.90
N ALA A 126 -2.68 -14.77 -7.96
CA ALA A 126 -1.45 -14.01 -8.19
C ALA A 126 -0.59 -14.66 -9.28
N LYS A 127 -0.45 -16.00 -9.25
CA LYS A 127 0.28 -16.75 -10.26
C LYS A 127 -0.36 -16.66 -11.66
N ALA A 128 -1.70 -16.71 -11.74
CA ALA A 128 -2.43 -16.52 -12.99
C ALA A 128 -2.28 -15.09 -13.55
N ALA A 129 -2.12 -14.09 -12.68
CA ALA A 129 -1.82 -12.71 -13.04
C ALA A 129 -0.33 -12.48 -13.42
N GLY A 130 0.50 -13.52 -13.43
CA GLY A 130 1.90 -13.46 -13.83
C GLY A 130 2.90 -13.21 -12.71
N ALA A 131 2.47 -13.19 -11.44
CA ALA A 131 3.38 -13.01 -10.30
C ALA A 131 4.42 -14.15 -10.25
N SER A 132 5.66 -13.81 -9.91
CA SER A 132 6.73 -14.77 -9.67
C SER A 132 6.63 -15.35 -8.25
N TRP A 133 7.35 -16.45 -7.99
CA TRP A 133 7.46 -16.96 -6.61
C TRP A 133 8.21 -16.02 -5.67
N ALA A 134 9.02 -15.11 -6.21
CA ALA A 134 9.66 -14.08 -5.41
C ALA A 134 8.63 -13.06 -4.94
N ASP A 135 7.75 -12.59 -5.84
CA ASP A 135 6.69 -11.63 -5.51
C ASP A 135 5.71 -12.20 -4.46
N VAL A 136 5.34 -13.48 -4.60
CA VAL A 136 4.51 -14.18 -3.59
C VAL A 136 5.22 -14.27 -2.25
N GLY A 137 6.52 -14.60 -2.25
CA GLY A 137 7.32 -14.66 -1.03
C GLY A 137 7.39 -13.31 -0.33
N GLU A 138 7.68 -12.25 -1.08
CA GLU A 138 7.75 -10.86 -0.59
C GLU A 138 6.41 -10.43 0.02
N ALA A 139 5.29 -10.62 -0.70
CA ALA A 139 3.96 -10.27 -0.21
C ALA A 139 3.57 -11.00 1.08
N MET A 140 4.10 -12.20 1.29
CA MET A 140 3.83 -13.03 2.47
C MET A 140 4.89 -12.89 3.58
N GLY A 141 5.96 -12.13 3.37
CA GLY A 141 7.08 -12.03 4.31
C GLY A 141 7.87 -13.33 4.49
N ILE A 142 7.93 -14.19 3.46
CA ILE A 142 8.68 -15.45 3.47
C ILE A 142 9.65 -15.55 2.29
N THR A 143 10.56 -16.53 2.31
CA THR A 143 11.48 -16.73 1.17
C THR A 143 10.75 -17.26 -0.06
N LYS A 144 11.28 -16.97 -1.25
CA LYS A 144 10.85 -17.57 -2.53
C LYS A 144 10.75 -19.10 -2.46
N GLN A 145 11.75 -19.74 -1.84
CA GLN A 145 11.78 -21.20 -1.72
C GLN A 145 10.64 -21.71 -0.85
N ALA A 146 10.40 -21.09 0.31
CA ALA A 146 9.29 -21.44 1.20
C ALA A 146 7.92 -21.26 0.52
N ALA A 147 7.75 -20.18 -0.25
CA ALA A 147 6.53 -19.96 -1.03
C ALA A 147 6.33 -21.06 -2.08
N HIS A 148 7.37 -21.37 -2.87
CA HIS A 148 7.30 -22.42 -3.88
C HIS A 148 7.01 -23.80 -3.29
N GLU A 149 7.72 -24.21 -2.25
CA GLU A 149 7.51 -25.51 -1.60
C GLU A 149 6.09 -25.66 -1.07
N ARG A 150 5.53 -24.59 -0.48
CA ARG A 150 4.19 -24.58 0.11
C ARG A 150 3.06 -24.62 -0.91
N PHE A 151 3.20 -23.91 -2.04
CA PHE A 151 2.07 -23.65 -2.94
C PHE A 151 2.18 -24.27 -4.33
N ARG A 152 3.31 -24.86 -4.72
CA ARG A 152 3.48 -25.46 -6.06
C ARG A 152 2.44 -26.50 -6.46
N THR A 153 1.78 -27.15 -5.50
CA THR A 153 0.73 -28.15 -5.77
C THR A 153 -0.65 -27.53 -6.05
N HIS A 154 -0.86 -26.27 -5.68
CA HIS A 154 -2.13 -25.55 -5.81
C HIS A 154 -2.21 -24.71 -7.08
N VAL A 155 -1.08 -24.56 -7.77
CA VAL A 155 -0.95 -23.82 -9.02
C VAL A 155 -0.71 -24.86 -10.09
N GLY A 156 -1.67 -25.06 -11.00
CA GLY A 156 -1.57 -26.07 -12.07
C GLY A 156 -0.27 -25.95 -12.88
N PRO A 157 0.14 -27.00 -13.62
CA PRO A 157 1.44 -27.03 -14.28
C PRO A 157 1.60 -25.81 -15.22
N GLN A 158 2.65 -25.02 -14.94
CA GLN A 158 3.10 -23.93 -15.81
C GLN A 158 4.02 -24.46 -16.89
#